data_AF-A0A4Q0GRE2-F1
#
_entry.id   AF-A0A4Q0GRE2-F1
#
_cell.length_a   1.000
_cell.length_b   1.000
_cell.length_c   1.000
_cell.angle_alpha   90.00
_cell.angle_beta   90.00
_cell.angle_gamma   90.00
#
_symmetry.space_group_name_H-M   'P 1'
#
loop_
_entity.id
_entity.type
_entity.pdbx_description
1 polymer ?
#
loop_
_entity_poly.entity_id
_entity_poly.type
_entity_poly.pdbx_seq_one_letter_code
_entity_poly.pdbx_strand_id
1 'polypeptide(L)'
;MTSLPGYRVSGGFGRFCRDRSGVALIEFCLALPVLLTITLTGVETANLAITVLRVNQLAMMASDNAGRVRSSIDEQDVNEIMAGIRFAGSGIEFGANGRVIISSLEGNGQTGTKAGNKITWQRCFGAKNVTSSYGLAGAGANDASLFFGMGPAGQKITPVPNSALIFAEVRYTYHPIVVSAFMADRELSAIQAFTVRDRAQQTLTNTKSLPASAQRLCDTAHLSAT
;
A
#
# COMPACT_ATOMS: atom_id res chain seq x y z
N MET A 1 55.87 -19.05 -74.15
CA MET A 1 55.71 -17.64 -73.72
C MET A 1 54.27 -17.46 -73.28
N THR A 2 54.06 -17.52 -71.97
CA THR A 2 52.78 -17.53 -71.26
C THR A 2 52.40 -16.09 -70.88
N SER A 3 51.20 -15.62 -71.25
CA SER A 3 50.64 -14.37 -70.73
C SER A 3 49.71 -14.67 -69.55
N LEU A 4 49.92 -13.96 -68.43
CA LEU A 4 49.10 -14.04 -67.23
C LEU A 4 47.94 -13.02 -67.31
N PRO A 5 46.71 -13.36 -66.88
CA PRO A 5 45.63 -12.40 -66.76
C PRO A 5 45.79 -11.57 -65.48
N GLY A 6 45.85 -10.24 -65.63
CA GLY A 6 45.88 -9.30 -64.51
C GLY A 6 44.53 -9.22 -63.81
N TYR A 7 44.47 -9.65 -62.55
CA TYR A 7 43.29 -9.51 -61.69
C TYR A 7 43.22 -8.08 -61.16
N ARG A 8 42.26 -7.28 -61.63
CA ARG A 8 41.96 -5.95 -61.07
C ARG A 8 41.15 -6.11 -59.78
N VAL A 9 41.81 -5.99 -58.63
CA VAL A 9 41.12 -5.81 -57.34
C VAL A 9 40.63 -4.36 -57.26
N SER A 10 39.42 -4.11 -57.76
CA SER A 10 38.78 -2.80 -57.67
C SER A 10 38.06 -2.64 -56.32
N GLY A 11 38.70 -1.89 -55.42
CA GLY A 11 38.06 -0.90 -54.55
C GLY A 11 36.88 -1.31 -53.65
N GLY A 12 37.05 -2.29 -52.77
CA GLY A 12 36.05 -2.60 -51.73
C GLY A 12 35.98 -1.59 -50.57
N PHE A 13 37.08 -0.90 -50.26
CA PHE A 13 37.20 -0.05 -49.07
C PHE A 13 36.44 1.28 -49.17
N GLY A 14 36.28 1.84 -50.38
CA GLY A 14 35.54 3.09 -50.58
C GLY A 14 34.02 2.98 -50.33
N ARG A 15 33.44 1.77 -50.43
CA ARG A 15 32.02 1.54 -50.10
C ARG A 15 31.77 1.48 -48.60
N PHE A 16 32.73 0.98 -47.81
CA PHE A 16 32.62 0.91 -46.35
C PHE A 16 32.63 2.30 -45.71
N CYS A 17 33.49 3.21 -46.20
CA CYS A 17 33.53 4.60 -45.72
C CYS A 17 32.34 5.47 -46.19
N ARG A 18 31.52 4.99 -47.15
CA ARG A 18 30.34 5.69 -47.66
C ARG A 18 29.03 5.11 -47.13
N ASP A 19 29.11 4.13 -46.23
CA ASP A 19 27.96 3.41 -45.71
C ASP A 19 27.33 4.15 -44.52
N ARG A 20 26.31 4.97 -44.82
CA ARG A 20 25.55 5.73 -43.82
C ARG A 20 24.79 4.83 -42.84
N SER A 21 24.52 3.58 -43.22
CA SER A 21 23.76 2.64 -42.38
C SER A 21 24.55 2.16 -41.17
N GLY A 22 25.87 1.94 -41.32
CA GLY A 22 26.76 1.56 -40.21
C GLY A 22 26.98 2.68 -39.19
N VAL A 23 27.06 3.93 -39.65
CA VAL A 23 27.16 5.12 -38.78
C VAL A 23 25.87 5.29 -37.97
N ALA A 24 24.70 5.18 -38.62
CA ALA A 24 23.41 5.27 -37.95
C ALA A 24 23.22 4.18 -36.87
N LEU A 25 23.72 2.96 -37.12
CA LEU A 25 23.70 1.88 -36.13
C LEU A 25 24.54 2.23 -34.89
N ILE A 26 25.75 2.77 -35.06
CA ILE A 26 26.63 3.14 -33.94
C ILE A 26 26.05 4.31 -33.15
N GLU A 27 25.53 5.34 -33.84
CA GLU A 27 24.84 6.46 -33.19
C GLU A 27 23.64 5.99 -32.37
N PHE A 28 22.84 5.06 -32.90
CA PHE A 28 21.75 4.44 -32.16
C PHE A 28 22.26 3.65 -30.94
N CYS A 29 23.29 2.81 -31.10
CA CYS A 29 23.88 2.06 -30.00
C CYS A 29 24.41 2.96 -28.87
N LEU A 30 24.93 4.13 -29.20
CA LEU A 30 25.41 5.10 -28.21
C LEU A 30 24.27 5.89 -27.54
N ALA A 31 23.18 6.18 -28.27
CA ALA A 31 22.01 6.85 -27.72
C ALA A 31 21.08 5.92 -26.91
N LEU A 32 21.07 4.63 -27.25
CA LEU A 32 20.16 3.64 -26.68
C LEU A 32 20.25 3.52 -25.14
N PRO A 33 21.44 3.47 -24.49
CA PRO A 33 21.52 3.43 -23.02
C PRO A 33 20.86 4.63 -22.34
N VAL A 34 21.02 5.83 -22.91
CA VAL A 34 20.40 7.05 -22.38
C VAL A 34 18.88 7.00 -22.58
N LEU A 35 18.42 6.59 -23.76
CA LEU A 35 17.01 6.45 -24.05
C LEU A 35 16.34 5.39 -23.15
N LEU A 36 16.98 4.24 -22.95
CA LEU A 36 16.48 3.17 -22.08
C LEU A 36 16.39 3.63 -20.63
N THR A 37 17.45 4.24 -20.09
CA THR A 37 17.43 4.70 -18.69
C THR A 37 16.31 5.70 -18.43
N ILE A 38 16.09 6.66 -19.32
CA ILE A 38 15.01 7.65 -19.20
C ILE A 38 13.63 6.98 -19.31
N THR A 39 13.42 6.14 -20.33
CA THR A 39 12.12 5.51 -20.58
C THR A 39 11.74 4.54 -19.48
N LEU A 40 12.67 3.68 -19.05
CA LEU A 40 12.45 2.72 -17.97
C LEU A 40 12.20 3.42 -16.63
N THR A 41 12.95 4.48 -16.32
CA THR A 41 12.71 5.28 -15.11
C THR A 41 11.35 5.97 -15.15
N GLY A 42 10.93 6.47 -16.32
CA GLY A 42 9.60 7.06 -16.52
C GLY A 42 8.48 6.06 -16.27
N VAL A 43 8.59 4.85 -16.81
CA VAL A 43 7.63 3.74 -16.58
C VAL A 43 7.59 3.35 -15.11
N GLU A 44 8.74 3.19 -14.47
CA GLU A 44 8.85 2.82 -13.05
C GLU A 44 8.23 3.90 -12.15
N THR A 45 8.49 5.17 -12.45
CA THR A 45 7.89 6.31 -11.72
C THR A 45 6.37 6.34 -11.87
N ALA A 46 5.85 6.07 -13.07
CA ALA A 46 4.41 5.98 -13.31
C ALA A 46 3.78 4.81 -12.54
N ASN A 47 4.43 3.64 -12.53
CA ASN A 47 3.96 2.47 -11.77
C ASN A 47 3.95 2.73 -10.26
N LEU A 48 4.99 3.39 -9.74
CA LEU A 48 5.03 3.82 -8.35
C LEU A 48 3.88 4.78 -8.02
N ALA A 49 3.63 5.78 -8.87
CA ALA A 49 2.54 6.74 -8.67
C ALA A 49 1.16 6.05 -8.65
N ILE A 50 0.92 5.10 -9.56
CA ILE A 50 -0.31 4.28 -9.57
C ILE A 50 -0.42 3.46 -8.29
N THR A 51 0.69 2.90 -7.80
CA THR A 51 0.68 2.11 -6.56
C THR A 51 0.39 2.97 -5.34
N VAL A 52 0.95 4.19 -5.25
CA VAL A 52 0.61 5.17 -4.22
C VAL A 52 -0.88 5.49 -4.24
N LEU A 53 -1.48 5.71 -5.42
CA LEU A 53 -2.91 5.96 -5.54
C LEU A 53 -3.75 4.76 -5.05
N ARG A 54 -3.38 3.54 -5.45
CA ARG A 54 -4.08 2.31 -5.01
C ARG A 54 -4.00 2.13 -3.51
N VAL A 55 -2.81 2.30 -2.89
CA VAL A 55 -2.62 2.19 -1.44
C VAL A 55 -3.51 3.19 -0.68
N ASN A 56 -3.62 4.44 -1.17
CA ASN A 56 -4.52 5.43 -0.59
C ASN A 56 -6.01 5.04 -0.75
N GLN A 57 -6.39 4.51 -1.91
CA GLN A 57 -7.75 4.02 -2.15
C GLN A 57 -8.12 2.85 -1.23
N LEU A 58 -7.20 1.91 -0.99
CA LEU A 58 -7.42 0.82 -0.05
C LEU A 58 -7.66 1.33 1.38
N ALA A 59 -6.89 2.34 1.82
CA ALA A 59 -7.10 2.96 3.13
C ALA A 59 -8.48 3.65 3.21
N MET A 60 -8.88 4.38 2.17
CA MET A 60 -10.21 4.99 2.10
C MET A 60 -11.33 3.95 2.14
N MET A 61 -11.23 2.90 1.31
CA MET A 61 -12.20 1.80 1.28
C MET A 61 -12.32 1.10 2.63
N ALA A 62 -11.18 0.82 3.28
CA ALA A 62 -11.14 0.17 4.59
C ALA A 62 -11.91 0.98 5.64
N SER A 63 -11.62 2.28 5.73
CA SER A 63 -12.21 3.15 6.75
C SER A 63 -13.67 3.53 6.44
N ASP A 64 -14.03 3.86 5.19
CA ASP A 64 -15.41 4.22 4.83
C ASP A 64 -16.35 3.01 4.91
N ASN A 65 -15.95 1.84 4.38
CA ASN A 65 -16.81 0.65 4.45
C ASN A 65 -17.08 0.25 5.91
N ALA A 66 -16.05 0.25 6.75
CA ALA A 66 -16.20 0.03 8.19
C ALA A 66 -17.01 1.13 8.87
N GLY A 67 -16.92 2.40 8.44
CA GLY A 67 -17.71 3.52 8.97
C GLY A 67 -19.19 3.49 8.58
N ARG A 68 -19.54 2.76 7.51
CA ARG A 68 -20.90 2.69 6.94
C ARG A 68 -21.75 1.54 7.44
N VAL A 69 -21.16 0.55 8.12
CA VAL A 69 -21.92 -0.52 8.77
C VAL A 69 -22.83 0.09 9.85
N ARG A 70 -24.15 -0.08 9.66
CA ARG A 70 -25.20 0.49 10.51
C ARG A 70 -25.49 -0.41 11.71
N SER A 71 -26.12 0.15 12.74
CA SER A 71 -26.59 -0.57 13.94
C SER A 71 -25.48 -1.14 14.84
N SER A 72 -24.80 -2.19 14.42
CA SER A 72 -23.69 -2.85 15.11
C SER A 72 -22.78 -3.53 14.10
N ILE A 73 -21.48 -3.52 14.35
CA ILE A 73 -20.48 -4.17 13.48
C ILE A 73 -20.15 -5.56 14.05
N ASP A 74 -20.10 -6.56 13.19
CA ASP A 74 -19.76 -7.94 13.51
C ASP A 74 -18.41 -8.35 12.88
N GLU A 75 -17.78 -9.40 13.42
CA GLU A 75 -16.62 -10.05 12.80
C GLU A 75 -16.85 -10.44 11.34
N GLN A 76 -18.09 -10.83 10.98
CA GLN A 76 -18.43 -11.12 9.60
C GLN A 76 -18.34 -9.88 8.71
N ASP A 77 -18.84 -8.72 9.15
CA ASP A 77 -18.76 -7.47 8.38
C ASP A 77 -17.30 -7.07 8.15
N VAL A 78 -16.45 -7.23 9.17
CA VAL A 78 -15.01 -7.00 9.05
C VAL A 78 -14.41 -7.93 8.00
N ASN A 79 -14.76 -9.21 8.02
CA ASN A 79 -14.28 -10.18 7.04
C ASN A 79 -14.67 -9.80 5.61
N GLU A 80 -15.89 -9.32 5.40
CA GLU A 80 -16.37 -8.85 4.10
C GLU A 80 -15.60 -7.60 3.63
N ILE A 81 -15.36 -6.65 4.53
CA ILE A 81 -14.54 -5.46 4.24
C ILE A 81 -13.11 -5.86 3.84
N MET A 82 -12.48 -6.75 4.61
CA MET A 82 -11.12 -7.21 4.33
C MET A 82 -11.03 -8.03 3.04
N ALA A 83 -12.06 -8.84 2.74
CA ALA A 83 -12.16 -9.52 1.45
C ALA A 83 -12.22 -8.51 0.30
N GLY A 84 -13.02 -7.45 0.44
CA GLY A 84 -13.07 -6.34 -0.52
C GLY A 84 -11.70 -5.69 -0.75
N ILE A 85 -10.93 -5.46 0.33
CA ILE A 85 -9.56 -4.93 0.25
C ILE A 85 -8.64 -5.89 -0.48
N ARG A 86 -8.72 -7.21 -0.21
CA ARG A 86 -7.95 -8.23 -0.91
C ARG A 86 -8.21 -8.19 -2.42
N PHE A 87 -9.47 -8.12 -2.83
CA PHE A 87 -9.85 -8.05 -4.23
C PHE A 87 -9.37 -6.74 -4.89
N ALA A 88 -9.61 -5.60 -4.25
CA ALA A 88 -9.19 -4.29 -4.76
C ALA A 88 -7.66 -4.13 -4.84
N GLY A 89 -6.93 -4.76 -3.92
CA GLY A 89 -5.47 -4.73 -3.85
C GLY A 89 -4.76 -5.82 -4.65
N SER A 90 -5.49 -6.71 -5.33
CA SER A 90 -4.92 -7.86 -6.05
C SER A 90 -3.92 -7.44 -7.13
N GLY A 91 -4.18 -6.34 -7.84
CA GLY A 91 -3.29 -5.83 -8.90
C GLY A 91 -1.97 -5.25 -8.41
N ILE A 92 -1.74 -5.17 -7.09
CA ILE A 92 -0.44 -4.84 -6.47
C ILE A 92 -0.01 -5.93 -5.49
N GLU A 93 -0.61 -7.12 -5.53
CA GLU A 93 -0.32 -8.21 -4.59
C GLU A 93 -0.39 -7.76 -3.12
N PHE A 94 -1.35 -6.89 -2.79
CA PHE A 94 -1.45 -6.25 -1.48
C PHE A 94 -1.46 -7.25 -0.32
N GLY A 95 -2.10 -8.41 -0.49
CA GLY A 95 -2.14 -9.45 0.54
C GLY A 95 -0.75 -9.93 0.94
N ALA A 96 0.18 -10.10 -0.01
CA ALA A 96 1.53 -10.56 0.28
C ALA A 96 2.43 -9.42 0.78
N ASN A 97 2.35 -8.26 0.14
CA ASN A 97 3.33 -7.18 0.31
C ASN A 97 2.85 -6.06 1.25
N GLY A 98 1.60 -6.13 1.72
CA GLY A 98 0.97 -5.09 2.52
C GLY A 98 0.31 -5.59 3.79
N ARG A 99 -0.11 -4.63 4.61
CA ARG A 99 -0.98 -4.81 5.76
C ARG A 99 -1.87 -3.60 5.93
N VAL A 100 -3.16 -3.85 6.08
CA VAL A 100 -4.15 -2.86 6.52
C VAL A 100 -4.52 -3.16 7.97
N ILE A 101 -4.61 -2.11 8.77
CA ILE A 101 -5.01 -2.15 10.17
C ILE A 101 -6.19 -1.18 10.31
N ILE A 102 -7.36 -1.70 10.61
CA ILE A 102 -8.56 -0.90 10.89
C ILE A 102 -8.72 -0.83 12.41
N SER A 103 -8.78 0.39 12.94
CA SER A 103 -8.98 0.66 14.37
C SER A 103 -10.25 1.47 14.58
N SER A 104 -11.05 1.12 15.60
CA SER A 104 -12.13 1.99 16.09
C SER A 104 -11.63 2.82 17.26
N LEU A 105 -11.60 4.14 17.10
CA LEU A 105 -11.25 5.10 18.13
C LEU A 105 -12.51 5.75 18.70
N GLU A 106 -12.66 5.71 20.01
CA GLU A 106 -13.83 6.23 20.73
C GLU A 106 -13.40 6.98 21.99
N GLY A 107 -14.29 7.77 22.58
CA GLY A 107 -14.06 8.32 23.92
C GLY A 107 -13.84 7.20 24.94
N ASN A 108 -12.88 7.36 25.86
CA ASN A 108 -12.56 6.32 26.84
C ASN A 108 -13.53 6.29 28.04
N GLY A 109 -14.42 7.27 28.17
CA GLY A 109 -15.40 7.38 29.26
C GLY A 109 -14.79 7.78 30.61
N GLN A 110 -13.49 8.09 30.65
CA GLN A 110 -12.79 8.52 31.86
C GLN A 110 -12.97 10.02 32.08
N THR A 111 -12.74 10.47 33.31
CA THR A 111 -12.78 11.89 33.69
C THR A 111 -11.43 12.37 34.25
N GLY A 112 -11.26 13.69 34.37
CA GLY A 112 -10.05 14.29 34.94
C GLY A 112 -8.79 14.00 34.10
N THR A 113 -7.69 13.68 34.77
CA THR A 113 -6.37 13.46 34.13
C THR A 113 -6.28 12.23 33.24
N LYS A 114 -7.30 11.36 33.28
CA LYS A 114 -7.41 10.15 32.45
C LYS A 114 -8.37 10.32 31.28
N ALA A 115 -9.07 11.46 31.18
CA ALA A 115 -9.98 11.71 30.07
C ALA A 115 -9.21 11.64 28.73
N GLY A 116 -9.82 11.03 27.73
CA GLY A 116 -9.19 10.86 26.42
C GLY A 116 -9.98 9.93 25.52
N ASN A 117 -9.26 9.27 24.61
CA ASN A 117 -9.82 8.31 23.67
C ASN A 117 -9.21 6.93 23.90
N LYS A 118 -9.86 5.89 23.37
CA LYS A 118 -9.38 4.51 23.39
C LYS A 118 -9.59 3.83 22.05
N ILE A 119 -8.73 2.88 21.74
CA ILE A 119 -8.94 1.98 20.61
C ILE A 119 -9.81 0.82 21.10
N THR A 120 -11.09 0.80 20.73
CA THR A 120 -12.04 -0.20 21.21
C THR A 120 -11.78 -1.57 20.60
N TRP A 121 -11.47 -1.62 19.31
CA TRP A 121 -11.13 -2.86 18.60
C TRP A 121 -10.22 -2.56 17.41
N GLN A 122 -9.49 -3.60 16.97
CA GLN A 122 -8.64 -3.55 15.77
C GLN A 122 -8.73 -4.83 14.97
N ARG A 123 -8.76 -4.72 13.65
CA ARG A 123 -8.73 -5.86 12.74
C ARG A 123 -7.76 -5.62 11.59
N CYS A 124 -7.09 -6.67 11.15
CA CYS A 124 -5.97 -6.60 10.23
C CYS A 124 -6.10 -7.58 9.07
N PHE A 125 -5.57 -7.19 7.91
CA PHE A 125 -5.42 -8.07 6.76
C PHE A 125 -4.08 -7.80 6.07
N GLY A 126 -3.44 -8.86 5.54
CA GLY A 126 -2.15 -8.80 4.86
C GLY A 126 -1.02 -9.48 5.64
N ALA A 127 -0.07 -10.03 4.90
CA ALA A 127 1.04 -10.84 5.40
C ALA A 127 2.23 -10.00 5.91
N LYS A 128 2.28 -8.70 5.60
CA LYS A 128 3.35 -7.82 6.09
C LYS A 128 3.30 -7.72 7.62
N ASN A 129 4.37 -8.10 8.30
CA ASN A 129 4.40 -8.09 9.77
C ASN A 129 4.67 -6.69 10.34
N VAL A 130 3.60 -5.90 10.50
CA VAL A 130 3.64 -4.57 11.12
C VAL A 130 2.50 -4.40 12.11
N THR A 131 2.77 -3.63 13.18
CA THR A 131 1.79 -3.27 14.20
C THR A 131 1.29 -1.84 14.00
N SER A 132 0.14 -1.52 14.62
CA SER A 132 -0.41 -0.17 14.63
C SER A 132 0.61 0.82 15.22
N SER A 133 0.76 1.98 14.58
CA SER A 133 1.66 3.04 15.07
C SER A 133 1.06 3.81 16.26
N TYR A 134 -0.21 3.57 16.58
CA TYR A 134 -0.97 4.29 17.60
C TYR A 134 -1.35 3.43 18.81
N GLY A 135 -0.88 2.18 18.85
CA GLY A 135 -1.17 1.23 19.92
C GLY A 135 -2.11 0.11 19.51
N LEU A 136 -2.23 -0.87 20.41
CA LEU A 136 -3.06 -2.06 20.22
C LEU A 136 -4.51 -1.81 20.66
N ALA A 137 -5.41 -2.74 20.32
CA ALA A 137 -6.76 -2.75 20.88
C ALA A 137 -6.71 -2.66 22.42
N GLY A 138 -7.50 -1.76 23.00
CA GLY A 138 -7.50 -1.42 24.42
C GLY A 138 -6.60 -0.25 24.83
N ALA A 139 -5.70 0.22 23.96
CA ALA A 139 -4.87 1.39 24.25
C ALA A 139 -5.75 2.62 24.57
N GLY A 140 -5.37 3.41 25.57
CA GLY A 140 -6.11 4.61 26.01
C GLY A 140 -7.35 4.34 26.86
N ALA A 141 -7.69 3.08 27.17
CA ALA A 141 -8.88 2.75 27.96
C ALA A 141 -8.85 3.30 29.40
N ASN A 142 -7.66 3.38 30.01
CA ASN A 142 -7.48 3.71 31.43
C ASN A 142 -6.52 4.89 31.67
N ASP A 143 -6.13 5.61 30.61
CA ASP A 143 -5.19 6.72 30.63
C ASP A 143 -5.48 7.73 29.50
N ALA A 144 -4.72 8.84 29.48
CA ALA A 144 -4.86 9.91 28.50
C ALA A 144 -3.88 9.80 27.32
N SER A 145 -3.29 8.63 27.04
CA SER A 145 -2.29 8.44 25.98
C SER A 145 -2.79 8.83 24.58
N LEU A 146 -4.08 8.66 24.33
CA LEU A 146 -4.76 9.03 23.09
C LEU A 146 -5.66 10.26 23.24
N PHE A 147 -5.38 11.14 24.21
CA PHE A 147 -6.16 12.36 24.42
C PHE A 147 -6.25 13.23 23.17
N PHE A 148 -5.11 13.44 22.49
CA PHE A 148 -5.06 14.21 21.25
C PHE A 148 -5.55 13.46 20.01
N GLY A 149 -5.99 12.20 20.15
CA GLY A 149 -6.44 11.37 19.04
C GLY A 149 -5.31 10.66 18.28
N MET A 150 -5.65 10.16 17.09
CA MET A 150 -4.76 9.40 16.21
C MET A 150 -4.45 10.21 14.95
N GLY A 151 -3.26 10.00 14.39
CA GLY A 151 -2.79 10.71 13.19
C GLY A 151 -1.35 11.22 13.32
N PRO A 152 -0.74 11.64 12.19
CA PRO A 152 0.57 12.28 12.19
C PRO A 152 0.60 13.54 13.08
N ALA A 153 1.80 13.97 13.46
CA ALA A 153 1.98 15.22 14.19
C ALA A 153 1.35 16.40 13.41
N GLY A 154 0.54 17.22 14.09
CA GLY A 154 -0.19 18.33 13.49
C GLY A 154 -1.46 17.96 12.71
N GLN A 155 -1.75 16.67 12.52
CA GLN A 155 -2.93 16.17 11.78
C GLN A 155 -3.67 15.09 12.58
N LYS A 156 -3.76 15.27 13.90
CA LYS A 156 -4.46 14.33 14.76
C LYS A 156 -5.97 14.56 14.69
N ILE A 157 -6.72 13.47 14.70
CA ILE A 157 -8.17 13.47 14.63
C ILE A 157 -8.71 12.71 15.83
N THR A 158 -9.74 13.28 16.44
CA THR A 158 -10.50 12.67 17.54
C THR A 158 -11.91 12.32 17.06
N PRO A 159 -12.55 11.30 17.67
CA PRO A 159 -13.95 11.02 17.40
C PRO A 159 -14.83 12.19 17.83
N VAL A 160 -15.97 12.34 17.15
CA VAL A 160 -17.06 13.22 17.58
C VAL A 160 -17.65 12.63 18.87
N PRO A 161 -18.12 13.45 19.84
CA PRO A 161 -18.75 12.96 21.05
C PRO A 161 -19.85 11.94 20.76
N ASN A 162 -19.86 10.85 21.53
CA ASN A 162 -20.80 9.72 21.39
C ASN A 162 -20.77 8.99 20.03
N SER A 163 -19.70 9.15 19.25
CA SER A 163 -19.45 8.39 18.03
C SER A 163 -18.05 7.76 18.05
N ALA A 164 -17.81 6.87 17.08
CA ALA A 164 -16.51 6.28 16.82
C ALA A 164 -15.89 6.91 15.57
N LEU A 165 -14.56 6.92 15.53
CA LEU A 165 -13.76 7.24 14.35
C LEU A 165 -13.10 5.95 13.88
N ILE A 166 -13.39 5.53 12.66
CA ILE A 166 -12.66 4.42 12.05
C ILE A 166 -11.37 4.96 11.46
N PHE A 167 -10.25 4.41 11.90
CA PHE A 167 -8.92 4.81 11.48
C PHE A 167 -8.24 3.63 10.77
N ALA A 168 -7.98 3.78 9.48
CA ALA A 168 -7.29 2.78 8.67
C ALA A 168 -5.83 3.18 8.47
N GLU A 169 -4.92 2.31 8.86
CA GLU A 169 -3.50 2.38 8.53
C GLU A 169 -3.17 1.34 7.49
N VAL A 170 -2.62 1.76 6.36
CA VAL A 170 -2.07 0.87 5.36
C VAL A 170 -0.56 1.02 5.33
N ARG A 171 0.14 -0.11 5.26
CA ARG A 171 1.58 -0.22 5.03
C ARG A 171 1.81 -1.19 3.89
N TYR A 172 2.67 -0.86 2.95
CA TYR A 172 2.89 -1.64 1.75
C TYR A 172 4.35 -1.52 1.28
N THR A 173 5.00 -2.64 0.98
CA THR A 173 6.32 -2.65 0.35
C THR A 173 6.16 -2.65 -1.16
N TYR A 174 6.60 -1.56 -1.79
CA TYR A 174 6.67 -1.45 -3.23
C TYR A 174 7.94 -2.10 -3.76
N HIS A 175 7.76 -3.05 -4.68
CA HIS A 175 8.83 -3.71 -5.42
C HIS A 175 8.90 -3.16 -6.85
N PRO A 176 10.05 -2.58 -7.26
CA PRO A 176 10.23 -2.10 -8.62
C PRO A 176 10.13 -3.20 -9.67
N ILE A 177 9.58 -2.88 -10.84
CA ILE A 177 9.35 -3.87 -11.91
C ILE A 177 10.57 -3.95 -12.83
N VAL A 178 11.16 -2.80 -13.16
CA VAL A 178 12.09 -2.76 -14.28
C VAL A 178 13.52 -3.06 -13.87
N VAL A 179 14.06 -2.39 -12.84
CA VAL A 179 15.47 -2.61 -12.41
C VAL A 179 15.68 -2.21 -10.95
N SER A 180 15.94 -3.17 -10.06
CA SER A 180 16.30 -2.94 -8.64
C SER A 180 17.65 -2.25 -8.45
N ALA A 181 18.48 -2.17 -9.48
CA ALA A 181 19.78 -1.49 -9.44
C ALA A 181 19.69 0.05 -9.42
N PHE A 182 18.56 0.64 -9.81
CA PHE A 182 18.37 2.10 -9.84
C PHE A 182 17.33 2.60 -8.83
N MET A 183 16.37 1.76 -8.43
CA MET A 183 15.43 2.03 -7.36
C MET A 183 15.39 0.86 -6.39
N ALA A 184 15.56 1.17 -5.10
CA ALA A 184 15.34 0.21 -4.03
C ALA A 184 13.84 0.06 -3.73
N ASP A 185 13.50 -1.01 -3.02
CA ASP A 185 12.17 -1.18 -2.44
C ASP A 185 11.78 0.06 -1.63
N ARG A 186 10.50 0.45 -1.71
CA ARG A 186 9.98 1.61 -1.01
C ARG A 186 8.83 1.22 -0.10
N GLU A 187 8.91 1.67 1.14
CA GLU A 187 7.78 1.58 2.07
C GLU A 187 6.78 2.70 1.76
N LEU A 188 5.57 2.29 1.41
CA LEU A 188 4.43 3.17 1.21
C LEU A 188 3.51 3.05 2.42
N SER A 189 2.99 4.19 2.87
CA SER A 189 2.00 4.25 3.92
C SER A 189 0.84 5.17 3.51
N ALA A 190 -0.35 4.79 3.93
CA ALA A 190 -1.53 5.63 3.83
C ALA A 190 -2.32 5.56 5.12
N ILE A 191 -2.91 6.69 5.49
CA ILE A 191 -3.75 6.82 6.67
C ILE A 191 -5.04 7.50 6.22
N GLN A 192 -6.17 6.91 6.58
CA GLN A 192 -7.49 7.47 6.30
C GLN A 192 -8.40 7.29 7.50
N ALA A 193 -9.22 8.29 7.78
CA ALA A 193 -10.12 8.27 8.92
C ALA A 193 -11.52 8.77 8.52
N PHE A 194 -12.54 8.02 8.92
CA PHE A 194 -13.95 8.35 8.69
C PHE A 194 -14.74 8.21 9.98
N THR A 195 -15.59 9.19 10.27
CA THR A 195 -16.50 9.14 11.41
C THR A 195 -17.61 8.12 11.13
N VAL A 196 -17.92 7.30 12.14
CA VAL A 196 -19.08 6.41 12.09
C VAL A 196 -20.35 7.27 12.10
N ARG A 197 -21.29 6.96 11.21
CA ARG A 197 -22.49 7.78 10.99
C ARG A 197 -23.58 7.50 12.03
N ASP A 198 -24.36 6.44 11.81
CA ASP A 198 -25.54 6.10 12.62
C ASP A 198 -25.41 4.69 13.22
N ARG A 199 -24.42 4.49 14.10
CA ARG A 199 -24.24 3.21 14.79
C ARG A 199 -24.60 3.34 16.27
N ALA A 200 -25.49 2.46 16.73
CA ALA A 200 -25.97 2.42 18.10
C ALA A 200 -24.95 1.78 19.05
N GLN A 201 -24.17 0.80 18.58
CA GLN A 201 -23.12 0.14 19.36
C GLN A 201 -21.80 0.10 18.62
N GLN A 202 -20.75 0.64 19.23
CA GLN A 202 -19.41 0.72 18.63
C GLN A 202 -18.54 -0.50 18.94
N THR A 203 -18.96 -1.31 19.91
CA THR A 203 -18.31 -2.58 20.25
C THR A 203 -18.48 -3.57 19.12
N LEU A 204 -17.37 -4.19 18.72
CA LEU A 204 -17.37 -5.26 17.73
C LEU A 204 -18.03 -6.51 18.33
N THR A 205 -18.98 -7.08 17.61
CA THR A 205 -19.72 -8.28 18.00
C THR A 205 -19.22 -9.51 17.24
N ASN A 206 -19.54 -10.71 17.76
CA ASN A 206 -19.28 -11.98 17.09
C ASN A 206 -20.52 -12.89 17.19
N THR A 207 -21.64 -12.36 16.72
CA THR A 207 -22.96 -13.02 16.74
C THR A 207 -22.98 -14.31 15.93
N LYS A 208 -22.12 -14.43 14.92
CA LYS A 208 -21.94 -15.64 14.10
C LYS A 208 -21.00 -16.67 14.73
N SER A 209 -20.46 -16.39 15.92
CA SER A 209 -19.55 -17.29 16.64
C SER A 209 -18.35 -17.73 15.79
N LEU A 210 -17.77 -16.80 15.01
CA LEU A 210 -16.56 -17.05 14.24
C LEU A 210 -15.42 -17.44 15.19
N PRO A 211 -14.73 -18.56 14.95
CA PRO A 211 -13.57 -18.95 15.75
C PRO A 211 -12.44 -17.94 15.57
N ALA A 212 -11.53 -17.84 16.54
CA ALA A 212 -10.42 -16.90 16.50
C ALA A 212 -9.62 -16.99 15.18
N SER A 213 -9.40 -18.21 14.66
CA SER A 213 -8.70 -18.45 13.38
C SER A 213 -9.39 -17.88 12.14
N ALA A 214 -10.70 -17.62 12.21
CA ALA A 214 -11.47 -17.00 11.14
C ALA A 214 -11.69 -15.49 11.36
N GLN A 215 -11.23 -14.96 12.49
CA GLN A 215 -11.25 -13.53 12.77
C GLN A 215 -10.00 -12.88 12.18
N ARG A 216 -10.10 -11.59 11.89
CA ARG A 216 -9.01 -10.79 11.31
C ARG A 216 -8.18 -10.14 12.41
N LEU A 217 -7.67 -10.93 13.35
CA LEU A 217 -6.90 -10.40 14.49
C LEU A 217 -5.58 -9.76 14.03
N CYS A 218 -5.06 -8.84 14.83
CA CYS A 218 -3.86 -8.05 14.51
C CYS A 218 -2.57 -8.63 15.11
N ASP A 219 -2.52 -9.95 15.33
CA ASP A 219 -1.33 -10.64 15.83
C ASP A 219 -0.50 -11.24 14.67
N THR A 220 0.56 -11.97 15.04
CA THR A 220 1.46 -12.65 14.10
C THR A 220 0.89 -13.96 13.55
N ALA A 221 -0.07 -14.59 14.24
CA ALA A 221 -0.73 -15.81 13.77
C ALA A 221 -1.73 -15.54 12.64
N HIS A 222 -2.21 -14.30 12.52
CA HIS A 222 -3.17 -13.85 11.50
C HIS A 222 -2.52 -13.03 10.38
N LEU A 223 -1.21 -13.22 10.16
CA LEU A 223 -0.53 -12.73 8.96
C LEU A 223 -0.92 -13.61 7.77
N SER A 224 -1.75 -13.08 6.87
CA SER A 224 -2.27 -13.83 5.73
C SER A 224 -2.38 -12.95 4.49
N ALA A 225 -1.96 -13.52 3.35
CA ALA A 225 -2.18 -12.92 2.03
C ALA A 225 -3.60 -13.13 1.49
N THR A 226 -4.41 -13.96 2.19
CA THR A 226 -5.78 -14.33 1.82
C THR A 226 -6.80 -14.08 2.92
#